data_AF-A0A6G9ZGJ1-F1
#
_entry.id   AF-A0A6G9ZGJ1-F1
#
_cell.length_a   1.000
_cell.length_b   1.000
_cell.length_c   1.000
_cell.angle_alpha   90.00
_cell.angle_beta   90.00
_cell.angle_gamma   90.00
#
_symmetry.space_group_name_H-M   'P 1'
#
loop_
_entity.id
_entity.type
_entity.pdbx_description
1 polymer ?
#
loop_
_entity_poly.entity_id
_entity_poly.type
_entity_poly.pdbx_seq_one_letter_code
_entity_poly.pdbx_strand_id
1 'polypeptide(L)'
;MGTRVVFRFCVVYFGLFCLLVPQIIFAFAGWFGSWLPTDVRLWQMKVFGPIYKWVGRKLFGVDAVMQQSGSGDQTVVWVMLFCVFVVAVVAAVVWTVFDRRRAEYRALAGWFLLFIRLCVVGQLLTYGMAKLIPTQMPSPALATMLEPYGDFTPMAVLWSQVGSSQPYEMLLGAAELLGGLLLLIPRTAVAGALLCLVDMAQVFVLNMTFDVPVKILSGHLMAMSLLLLAPEARRLTNALLLGRATAASTYPEPFRTTRSRRIAAAVQVALGVWLLVVLTHAGVTVWEQRGDGRPKPPLYGIWNVSEFTRDGQPVPPLLTDQTRWRRIVFDVPGFAQLQRMDDTFAFAESTVDTGAHRLVLSPPPPKGAAQPRGAAAQPNPMATFTFQQPAPDRLELNGELNGHPVTVSLRRVDPDSFPLRSTGFHWIRDFPAN
;
A
#
# COMPACT_ATOMS: atom_id res chain seq x y z
N MET A 1 10.72 -32.51 -23.54
CA MET A 1 11.94 -31.70 -23.30
C MET A 1 11.58 -30.29 -22.82
N GLY A 2 10.63 -29.60 -23.47
CA GLY A 2 10.17 -28.25 -23.09
C GLY A 2 9.74 -28.08 -21.63
N THR A 3 8.92 -28.99 -21.08
CA THR A 3 8.44 -28.90 -19.67
C THR A 3 9.57 -28.85 -18.65
N ARG A 4 10.72 -29.51 -18.93
CA ARG A 4 11.89 -29.51 -18.03
C ARG A 4 12.65 -28.18 -18.06
N VAL A 5 12.76 -27.58 -19.24
CA VAL A 5 13.41 -26.26 -19.42
C VAL A 5 12.57 -25.18 -18.75
N VAL A 6 11.24 -25.19 -18.98
CA VAL A 6 10.31 -24.27 -18.33
C VAL A 6 10.36 -24.41 -16.81
N PHE A 7 10.36 -25.63 -16.29
CA PHE A 7 10.50 -25.86 -14.84
C PHE A 7 11.79 -25.24 -14.28
N ARG A 8 12.95 -25.49 -14.91
CA ARG A 8 14.24 -24.93 -14.48
C ARG A 8 14.23 -23.39 -14.52
N PHE A 9 13.67 -22.80 -15.58
CA PHE A 9 13.49 -21.36 -15.68
C PHE A 9 12.60 -20.84 -14.55
N CYS A 10 11.44 -21.43 -14.30
CA CYS A 10 10.54 -21.02 -13.21
C CYS A 10 11.23 -21.09 -11.84
N VAL A 11 11.98 -22.17 -11.56
CA VAL A 11 12.72 -22.32 -10.30
C VAL A 11 13.69 -21.16 -10.09
N VAL A 12 14.48 -20.82 -11.11
CA VAL A 12 15.46 -19.74 -11.01
C VAL A 12 14.79 -18.37 -10.99
N TYR A 13 13.86 -18.12 -11.91
CA TYR A 13 13.21 -16.82 -12.06
C TYR A 13 12.40 -16.44 -10.82
N PHE A 14 11.42 -17.28 -10.43
CA PHE A 14 10.58 -16.98 -9.26
C PHE A 14 11.37 -17.11 -7.96
N GLY A 15 12.34 -18.01 -7.89
CA GLY A 15 13.27 -18.09 -6.76
C GLY A 15 14.02 -16.78 -6.55
N LEU A 16 14.69 -16.28 -7.59
CA LEU A 16 15.41 -15.01 -7.53
C LEU A 16 14.49 -13.82 -7.29
N PHE A 17 13.32 -13.77 -7.95
CA PHE A 17 12.33 -12.72 -7.72
C PHE A 17 11.92 -12.65 -6.24
N CYS A 18 11.51 -13.78 -5.66
CA CYS A 18 11.12 -13.84 -4.25
C CYS A 18 12.27 -13.48 -3.31
N LEU A 19 13.52 -13.79 -3.67
CA LEU A 19 14.70 -13.46 -2.86
C LEU A 19 15.15 -12.00 -2.99
N LEU A 20 14.95 -11.39 -4.15
CA LEU A 20 15.38 -10.02 -4.45
C LEU A 20 14.30 -8.98 -4.15
N VAL A 21 13.04 -9.39 -3.98
CA VAL A 21 11.97 -8.51 -3.50
C VAL A 21 11.88 -8.65 -1.97
N PRO A 22 12.45 -7.73 -1.19
CA PRO A 22 12.61 -7.92 0.25
C PRO A 22 11.30 -8.03 1.00
N GLN A 23 10.26 -7.37 0.51
CA GLN A 23 8.91 -7.44 1.07
C GLN A 23 8.41 -8.89 1.18
N ILE A 24 8.81 -9.78 0.26
CA ILE A 24 8.42 -11.19 0.27
C ILE A 24 9.08 -11.95 1.42
N ILE A 25 10.39 -11.78 1.62
CA ILE A 25 11.13 -12.46 2.68
C ILE A 25 10.83 -11.84 4.05
N PHE A 26 10.81 -10.51 4.13
CA PHE A 26 10.64 -9.81 5.40
C PHE A 26 9.21 -9.86 5.95
N ALA A 27 8.23 -10.32 5.16
CA ALA A 27 6.90 -10.66 5.65
C ALA A 27 6.95 -11.64 6.84
N PHE A 28 7.98 -12.50 6.91
CA PHE A 28 8.15 -13.48 7.99
C PHE A 28 8.98 -12.98 9.17
N ALA A 29 9.62 -11.80 9.07
CA ALA A 29 10.47 -11.28 10.13
C ALA A 29 9.66 -10.88 11.39
N GLY A 30 8.37 -10.63 11.23
CA GLY A 30 7.48 -10.23 12.32
C GLY A 30 8.02 -9.02 13.11
N TRP A 31 7.95 -9.06 14.44
CA TRP A 31 8.46 -7.98 15.29
C TRP A 31 9.95 -7.71 15.11
N PHE A 32 10.76 -8.73 14.79
CA PHE A 32 12.19 -8.57 14.52
C PHE A 32 12.45 -7.69 13.29
N GLY A 33 11.49 -7.59 12.36
CA GLY A 33 11.58 -6.70 11.20
C GLY A 33 11.72 -5.22 11.56
N SER A 34 11.14 -4.81 12.71
CA SER A 34 11.26 -3.43 13.22
C SER A 34 12.68 -3.12 13.74
N TRP A 35 13.43 -4.13 14.14
CA TRP A 35 14.81 -4.00 14.63
C TRP A 35 15.84 -3.96 13.49
N LEU A 36 15.43 -4.32 12.27
CA LEU A 36 16.31 -4.29 11.12
C LEU A 36 16.52 -2.86 10.61
N PRO A 37 17.78 -2.42 10.41
CA PRO A 37 18.08 -1.17 9.75
C PRO A 37 17.47 -1.10 8.35
N THR A 38 17.08 0.09 7.90
CA THR A 38 16.52 0.30 6.55
C THR A 38 17.47 -0.18 5.45
N ASP A 39 18.79 -0.03 5.64
CA ASP A 39 19.83 -0.58 4.77
C ASP A 39 19.73 -2.10 4.58
N VAL A 40 19.31 -2.83 5.62
CA VAL A 40 19.12 -4.28 5.55
C VAL A 40 17.86 -4.61 4.77
N ARG A 41 16.80 -3.80 4.89
CA ARG A 41 15.57 -3.97 4.10
C ARG A 41 15.76 -3.65 2.61
N LEU A 42 16.78 -2.88 2.25
CA LEU A 42 17.12 -2.49 0.88
C LEU A 42 18.47 -3.06 0.41
N TRP A 43 18.95 -4.12 1.06
CA TRP A 43 20.28 -4.68 0.84
C TRP A 43 20.57 -4.99 -0.63
N GLN A 44 19.57 -5.50 -1.36
CA GLN A 44 19.68 -5.86 -2.76
C GLN A 44 19.90 -4.63 -3.65
N MET A 45 19.29 -3.49 -3.32
CA MET A 45 19.49 -2.25 -4.08
C MET A 45 20.85 -1.65 -3.77
N LYS A 46 21.38 -1.86 -2.57
CA LYS A 46 22.75 -1.47 -2.20
C LYS A 46 23.79 -2.32 -2.93
N VAL A 47 23.58 -3.64 -2.98
CA VAL A 47 24.52 -4.60 -3.57
C VAL A 47 24.48 -4.58 -5.10
N PHE A 48 23.29 -4.64 -5.70
CA PHE A 48 23.12 -4.77 -7.14
C PHE A 48 22.78 -3.44 -7.84
N GLY A 49 22.55 -2.35 -7.09
CA GLY A 49 22.27 -1.02 -7.64
C GLY A 49 23.25 -0.54 -8.70
N PRO A 50 24.59 -0.70 -8.53
CA PRO A 50 25.55 -0.34 -9.57
C PRO A 50 25.36 -1.12 -10.88
N ILE A 51 24.99 -2.41 -10.79
CA ILE A 51 24.70 -3.25 -11.95
C ILE A 51 23.41 -2.76 -12.63
N TYR A 52 22.34 -2.51 -11.87
CA TYR A 52 21.09 -2.01 -12.43
C TYR A 52 21.27 -0.64 -13.09
N LYS A 53 22.06 0.24 -12.48
CA LYS A 53 22.40 1.54 -13.05
C LYS A 53 23.19 1.41 -14.35
N TRP A 54 24.18 0.51 -14.40
CA TRP A 54 24.95 0.24 -15.63
C TRP A 54 24.07 -0.32 -16.74
N VAL A 55 23.24 -1.32 -16.45
CA VAL A 55 22.30 -1.93 -17.40
C VAL A 55 21.30 -0.88 -17.88
N GLY A 56 20.72 -0.10 -16.96
CA GLY A 56 19.79 0.99 -17.26
C GLY A 56 20.38 1.99 -18.26
N ARG A 57 21.62 2.43 -18.03
CA ARG A 57 22.30 3.39 -18.92
C ARG A 57 22.68 2.78 -20.27
N LYS A 58 23.17 1.54 -20.28
CA LYS A 58 23.72 0.90 -21.49
C LYS A 58 22.67 0.31 -22.42
N LEU A 59 21.62 -0.28 -21.88
CA LEU A 59 20.58 -0.94 -22.70
C LEU A 59 19.32 -0.11 -22.87
N PHE A 60 18.96 0.69 -21.87
CA PHE A 60 17.68 1.40 -21.84
C PHE A 60 17.80 2.92 -21.88
N GLY A 61 19.01 3.49 -21.79
CA GLY A 61 19.22 4.94 -21.79
C GLY A 61 18.66 5.67 -20.56
N VAL A 62 18.40 4.97 -19.45
CA VAL A 62 17.79 5.53 -18.23
C VAL A 62 18.72 5.46 -17.02
N ASP A 63 18.60 6.41 -16.09
CA ASP A 63 19.33 6.34 -14.81
C ASP A 63 18.51 5.57 -13.77
N ALA A 64 18.69 4.25 -13.74
CA ALA A 64 17.98 3.34 -12.85
C ALA A 64 18.49 3.46 -11.39
N VAL A 65 17.91 4.38 -10.62
CA VAL A 65 18.23 4.62 -9.21
C VAL A 65 16.98 4.48 -8.35
N MET A 66 17.11 3.81 -7.20
CA MET A 66 16.03 3.67 -6.23
C MET A 66 15.71 5.00 -5.56
N GLN A 67 14.45 5.40 -5.60
CA GLN A 67 13.89 6.56 -4.91
C GLN A 67 13.09 6.10 -3.69
N GLN A 68 13.11 6.90 -2.62
CA GLN A 68 12.29 6.68 -1.43
C GLN A 68 10.86 7.20 -1.65
N SER A 69 10.15 6.63 -2.63
CA SER A 69 8.80 7.08 -3.03
C SER A 69 7.67 6.17 -2.56
N GLY A 70 7.99 5.00 -2.01
CA GLY A 70 6.99 3.97 -1.67
C GLY A 70 6.44 3.21 -2.90
N SER A 71 6.83 3.58 -4.12
CA SER A 71 6.45 2.88 -5.36
C SER A 71 7.21 1.56 -5.53
N GLY A 72 6.49 0.50 -5.87
CA GLY A 72 7.04 -0.81 -6.25
C GLY A 72 7.38 -0.93 -7.74
N ASP A 73 6.93 0.00 -8.57
CA ASP A 73 7.06 -0.02 -10.04
C ASP A 73 8.12 0.95 -10.57
N GLN A 74 9.13 1.27 -9.76
CA GLN A 74 10.18 2.21 -10.16
C GLN A 74 11.05 1.64 -11.30
N THR A 75 11.66 2.53 -12.09
CA THR A 75 12.55 2.17 -13.21
C THR A 75 13.63 1.16 -12.81
N VAL A 76 14.23 1.33 -11.63
CA VAL A 76 15.25 0.39 -11.13
C VAL A 76 14.71 -1.02 -10.89
N VAL A 77 13.44 -1.16 -10.51
CA VAL A 77 12.80 -2.47 -10.28
C VAL A 77 12.50 -3.17 -11.61
N TRP A 78 12.10 -2.43 -12.65
CA TRP A 78 11.97 -2.96 -14.01
C TRP A 78 13.31 -3.43 -14.59
N VAL A 79 14.39 -2.66 -14.39
CA VAL A 79 15.74 -3.06 -14.81
C VAL A 79 16.23 -4.28 -14.03
N MET A 80 15.96 -4.34 -12.71
CA MET A 80 16.20 -5.53 -11.91
C MET A 80 15.47 -6.74 -12.49
N LEU A 81 14.19 -6.60 -12.84
CA LEU A 81 13.38 -7.68 -13.41
C LEU A 81 13.99 -8.22 -14.71
N PHE A 82 14.43 -7.33 -15.60
CA PHE A 82 15.15 -7.70 -16.80
C PHE A 82 16.44 -8.48 -16.49
N CYS A 83 17.23 -8.03 -15.52
CA CYS A 83 18.44 -8.74 -15.10
C CYS A 83 18.11 -10.14 -14.56
N VAL A 84 17.08 -10.27 -13.72
CA VAL A 84 16.59 -11.55 -13.20
C VAL A 84 16.14 -12.48 -14.32
N PHE A 85 15.43 -11.94 -15.32
CA PHE A 85 15.02 -12.70 -16.50
C PHE A 85 16.21 -13.25 -17.28
N VAL A 86 17.20 -12.41 -17.60
CA VAL A 86 18.41 -12.83 -18.33
C VAL A 86 19.18 -13.90 -17.55
N VAL A 87 19.39 -13.70 -16.24
CA VAL A 87 20.05 -14.68 -15.37
C VAL A 87 19.28 -15.99 -15.34
N ALA A 88 17.95 -15.95 -15.23
CA ALA A 88 17.12 -17.15 -15.22
C ALA A 88 17.16 -17.93 -16.53
N VAL A 89 17.18 -17.25 -17.69
CA VAL A 89 17.36 -17.89 -19.00
C VAL A 89 18.72 -18.58 -19.08
N VAL A 90 19.80 -17.87 -18.76
CA VAL A 90 21.17 -18.43 -18.81
C VAL A 90 21.30 -19.62 -17.86
N ALA A 91 20.85 -19.48 -16.61
CA ALA A 91 20.90 -20.55 -15.62
C ALA A 91 20.06 -21.77 -16.06
N ALA A 92 18.89 -21.57 -16.65
CA ALA A 92 18.06 -22.66 -17.16
C ALA A 92 18.72 -23.41 -18.33
N VAL A 93 19.41 -22.69 -19.23
CA VAL A 93 20.18 -23.28 -20.35
C VAL A 93 21.36 -24.08 -19.80
N VAL A 94 22.17 -23.49 -18.92
CA VAL A 94 23.31 -24.14 -18.26
C VAL A 94 22.86 -25.41 -17.53
N TRP A 95 21.83 -25.31 -16.70
CA TRP A 95 21.26 -26.46 -16.00
C TRP A 95 20.78 -27.53 -16.99
N THR A 96 20.21 -27.13 -18.13
CA THR A 96 19.77 -28.07 -19.16
C THR A 96 20.92 -28.79 -19.85
N VAL A 97 22.04 -28.12 -20.05
CA VAL A 97 23.24 -28.72 -20.65
C VAL A 97 23.88 -29.74 -19.70
N PHE A 98 23.96 -29.44 -18.40
CA PHE A 98 24.65 -30.30 -17.43
C PHE A 98 23.79 -31.44 -16.88
N ASP A 99 22.48 -31.23 -16.68
CA ASP A 99 21.59 -32.22 -16.08
C ASP A 99 20.71 -32.91 -17.13
N ARG A 100 21.35 -33.52 -18.14
CA ARG A 100 20.66 -34.21 -19.25
C ARG A 100 20.06 -35.56 -18.85
N ARG A 101 20.59 -36.18 -17.79
CA ARG A 101 20.28 -37.57 -17.40
C ARG A 101 19.13 -37.72 -16.39
N ARG A 102 18.73 -36.67 -15.65
CA ARG A 102 17.58 -36.76 -14.74
C ARG A 102 16.26 -36.88 -15.50
N ALA A 103 15.51 -37.93 -15.18
CA ALA A 103 14.17 -38.18 -15.71
C ALA A 103 13.13 -37.24 -15.10
N GLU A 104 13.16 -37.01 -13.78
CA GLU A 104 12.15 -36.24 -13.05
C GLU A 104 12.71 -35.41 -11.90
N TYR A 105 12.02 -34.29 -11.58
CA TYR A 105 12.36 -33.37 -10.49
C TYR A 105 11.28 -33.33 -9.40
N ARG A 106 10.63 -34.45 -9.10
CA ARG A 106 9.45 -34.46 -8.22
C ARG A 106 9.70 -33.87 -6.82
N ALA A 107 10.82 -34.23 -6.18
CA ALA A 107 11.17 -33.70 -4.86
C ALA A 107 11.53 -32.21 -4.90
N LEU A 108 12.33 -31.79 -5.89
CA LEU A 108 12.70 -30.40 -6.08
C LEU A 108 11.47 -29.53 -6.38
N ALA A 109 10.56 -30.01 -7.23
CA ALA A 109 9.29 -29.36 -7.51
C ALA A 109 8.44 -29.21 -6.24
N GLY A 110 8.38 -30.24 -5.39
CA GLY A 110 7.67 -30.17 -4.11
C GLY A 110 8.25 -29.09 -3.17
N TRP A 111 9.56 -28.98 -3.05
CA TRP A 111 10.21 -27.93 -2.25
C TRP A 111 10.02 -26.54 -2.85
N PHE A 112 10.16 -26.41 -4.17
CA PHE A 112 9.98 -25.14 -4.87
C PHE A 112 8.55 -24.63 -4.75
N LEU A 113 7.55 -25.49 -4.99
CA LEU A 113 6.14 -25.10 -4.86
C LEU A 113 5.77 -24.78 -3.42
N LEU A 114 6.35 -25.47 -2.42
CA LEU A 114 6.19 -25.10 -1.02
C LEU A 114 6.78 -23.71 -0.74
N PHE A 115 7.97 -23.41 -1.26
CA PHE A 115 8.58 -22.08 -1.14
C PHE A 115 7.70 -20.99 -1.75
N ILE A 116 7.27 -21.15 -3.01
CA ILE A 116 6.37 -20.20 -3.68
C ILE A 116 5.07 -20.04 -2.90
N ARG A 117 4.51 -21.14 -2.41
CA ARG A 117 3.29 -21.11 -1.59
C ARG A 117 3.47 -20.25 -0.34
N LEU A 118 4.58 -20.42 0.38
CA LEU A 118 4.87 -19.59 1.54
C LEU A 118 5.02 -18.12 1.13
N CYS A 119 5.76 -17.81 0.06
CA CYS A 119 5.88 -16.43 -0.43
C CYS A 119 4.51 -15.77 -0.71
N VAL A 120 3.60 -16.49 -1.37
CA VAL A 120 2.23 -16.01 -1.61
C VAL A 120 1.48 -15.83 -0.29
N VAL A 121 1.54 -16.81 0.63
CA VAL A 121 0.92 -16.68 1.96
C VAL A 121 1.38 -15.41 2.67
N GLY A 122 2.69 -15.17 2.75
CA GLY A 122 3.23 -14.00 3.44
C GLY A 122 2.70 -12.68 2.88
N GLN A 123 2.61 -12.56 1.55
CA GLN A 123 2.09 -11.35 0.91
C GLN A 123 0.58 -11.19 1.10
N LEU A 124 -0.20 -12.24 0.84
CA LEU A 124 -1.66 -12.20 0.93
C LEU A 124 -2.11 -11.96 2.38
N LEU A 125 -1.41 -12.50 3.38
CA LEU A 125 -1.71 -12.17 4.78
C LEU A 125 -1.34 -10.72 5.13
N THR A 126 -0.22 -10.21 4.61
CA THR A 126 0.22 -8.82 4.88
C THR A 126 -0.76 -7.81 4.27
N TYR A 127 -1.08 -7.94 2.99
CA TYR A 127 -2.03 -7.06 2.31
C TYR A 127 -3.46 -7.25 2.83
N GLY A 128 -3.86 -8.51 3.05
CA GLY A 128 -5.18 -8.81 3.54
C GLY A 128 -5.44 -8.23 4.93
N MET A 129 -4.45 -8.27 5.82
CA MET A 129 -4.57 -7.63 7.14
C MET A 129 -4.60 -6.10 7.05
N ALA A 130 -3.82 -5.50 6.13
CA ALA A 130 -3.82 -4.05 5.92
C ALA A 130 -5.16 -3.51 5.37
N LYS A 131 -5.96 -4.37 4.71
CA LYS A 131 -7.33 -4.06 4.28
C LYS A 131 -8.38 -4.43 5.32
N LEU A 132 -8.19 -5.57 6.01
CA LEU A 132 -9.11 -6.02 7.06
C LEU A 132 -9.11 -5.07 8.27
N ILE A 133 -7.94 -4.51 8.60
CA ILE A 133 -7.80 -3.37 9.51
C ILE A 133 -7.62 -2.16 8.58
N PRO A 134 -8.67 -1.36 8.28
CA PRO A 134 -8.74 -0.42 7.14
C PRO A 134 -7.63 0.66 7.14
N THR A 135 -6.42 0.26 6.75
CA THR A 135 -5.19 1.05 6.86
C THR A 135 -4.50 1.19 5.52
N GLN A 136 -4.89 0.40 4.51
CA GLN A 136 -4.36 0.51 3.15
C GLN A 136 -5.04 1.64 2.37
N MET A 137 -6.36 1.77 2.49
CA MET A 137 -7.18 2.77 1.81
C MET A 137 -8.09 3.49 2.81
N PRO A 138 -7.53 4.33 3.71
CA PRO A 138 -8.30 4.99 4.76
C PRO A 138 -9.42 5.88 4.21
N SER A 139 -10.35 6.27 5.08
CA SER A 139 -11.44 7.17 4.70
C SER A 139 -10.91 8.45 4.01
N PRO A 140 -11.61 8.98 3.00
CA PRO A 140 -11.20 10.21 2.33
C PRO A 140 -10.95 11.33 3.33
N ALA A 141 -9.79 11.97 3.20
CA ALA A 141 -9.42 13.09 4.04
C ALA A 141 -10.43 14.24 3.89
N LEU A 142 -10.52 15.10 4.90
CA LEU A 142 -11.40 16.28 4.88
C LEU A 142 -11.13 17.18 3.66
N ALA A 143 -9.87 17.32 3.27
CA ALA A 143 -9.48 18.09 2.09
C ALA A 143 -9.91 17.43 0.77
N THR A 144 -9.90 16.09 0.70
CA THR A 144 -10.33 15.33 -0.49
C THR A 144 -11.80 15.58 -0.81
N MET A 145 -12.66 15.80 0.19
CA MET A 145 -14.07 16.14 -0.03
C MET A 145 -14.30 17.54 -0.60
N LEU A 146 -13.28 18.41 -0.56
CA LEU A 146 -13.33 19.77 -1.09
C LEU A 146 -12.77 19.87 -2.51
N GLU A 147 -12.10 18.82 -2.97
CA GLU A 147 -11.45 18.75 -4.28
C GLU A 147 -12.47 18.33 -5.35
N PRO A 148 -12.53 19.03 -6.49
CA PRO A 148 -13.36 18.61 -7.62
C PRO A 148 -12.93 17.24 -8.13
N TYR A 149 -13.88 16.35 -8.43
CA TYR A 149 -13.58 14.99 -8.92
C TYR A 149 -12.67 14.98 -10.17
N GLY A 150 -12.76 16.01 -11.01
CA GLY A 150 -11.92 16.15 -12.22
C GLY A 150 -10.43 16.35 -11.96
N ASP A 151 -10.04 16.77 -10.74
CA ASP A 151 -8.64 16.99 -10.36
C ASP A 151 -7.99 15.73 -9.77
N PHE A 152 -8.79 14.69 -9.48
CA PHE A 152 -8.29 13.44 -8.94
C PHE A 152 -7.47 12.68 -9.99
N THR A 153 -6.31 12.18 -9.57
CA THR A 153 -5.61 11.15 -10.34
C THR A 153 -6.44 9.84 -10.35
N PRO A 154 -6.27 8.96 -11.35
CA PRO A 154 -6.95 7.66 -11.37
C PRO A 154 -6.74 6.85 -10.08
N MET A 155 -5.52 6.85 -9.54
CA MET A 155 -5.23 6.20 -8.26
C MET A 155 -6.02 6.82 -7.11
N ALA A 156 -6.11 8.16 -7.04
CA ALA A 156 -6.88 8.85 -6.01
C ALA A 156 -8.37 8.50 -6.09
N VAL A 157 -8.94 8.42 -7.30
CA VAL A 157 -10.32 7.95 -7.50
C VAL A 157 -10.52 6.56 -6.91
N LEU A 158 -9.65 5.60 -7.24
CA LEU A 158 -9.74 4.24 -6.74
C LEU A 158 -9.61 4.19 -5.20
N TRP A 159 -8.64 4.92 -4.64
CA TRP A 159 -8.43 4.99 -3.19
C TRP A 159 -9.63 5.58 -2.46
N SER A 160 -10.19 6.69 -2.95
CA SER A 160 -11.36 7.33 -2.34
C SER A 160 -12.62 6.48 -2.48
N GLN A 161 -12.77 5.76 -3.59
CA GLN A 161 -13.87 4.81 -3.77
C GLN A 161 -13.84 3.72 -2.69
N VAL A 162 -12.71 3.03 -2.54
CA VAL A 162 -12.59 1.95 -1.53
C VAL A 162 -12.69 2.52 -0.11
N GLY A 163 -11.95 3.59 0.18
CA GLY A 163 -11.91 4.20 1.51
C GLY A 163 -13.23 4.83 1.96
N SER A 164 -14.12 5.21 1.04
CA SER A 164 -15.46 5.66 1.39
C SER A 164 -16.34 4.56 2.02
N SER A 165 -15.94 3.29 1.91
CA SER A 165 -16.66 2.15 2.47
C SER A 165 -15.71 1.18 3.17
N GLN A 166 -15.50 1.39 4.47
CA GLN A 166 -14.71 0.48 5.31
C GLN A 166 -15.19 -0.99 5.20
N PRO A 167 -16.49 -1.33 5.21
CA PRO A 167 -16.92 -2.71 5.01
C PRO A 167 -16.46 -3.31 3.68
N TYR A 168 -16.41 -2.51 2.61
CA TYR A 168 -15.92 -2.96 1.31
C TYR A 168 -14.41 -3.24 1.35
N GLU A 169 -13.60 -2.34 1.91
CA GLU A 169 -12.16 -2.58 2.10
C GLU A 169 -11.90 -3.84 2.94
N MET A 170 -12.64 -4.01 4.04
CA MET A 170 -12.52 -5.17 4.93
C MET A 170 -12.86 -6.48 4.21
N LEU A 171 -13.88 -6.48 3.33
CA LEU A 171 -14.24 -7.66 2.55
C LEU A 171 -13.18 -8.02 1.51
N LEU A 172 -12.56 -7.02 0.87
CA LEU A 172 -11.40 -7.25 0.01
C LEU A 172 -10.27 -7.90 0.81
N GLY A 173 -9.94 -7.35 1.99
CA GLY A 173 -8.92 -7.91 2.88
C GLY A 173 -9.22 -9.32 3.37
N ALA A 174 -10.48 -9.60 3.69
CA ALA A 174 -10.94 -10.92 4.10
C ALA A 174 -10.73 -11.97 3.00
N ALA A 175 -10.95 -11.62 1.72
CA ALA A 175 -10.70 -12.51 0.60
C ALA A 175 -9.21 -12.86 0.47
N GLU A 176 -8.31 -11.88 0.57
CA GLU A 176 -6.85 -12.11 0.52
C GLU A 176 -6.39 -12.96 1.71
N LEU A 177 -6.85 -12.64 2.93
CA LEU A 177 -6.55 -13.39 4.15
C LEU A 177 -7.02 -14.83 4.04
N LEU A 178 -8.26 -15.06 3.60
CA LEU A 178 -8.82 -16.39 3.43
C LEU A 178 -7.99 -17.18 2.40
N GLY A 179 -7.61 -16.57 1.28
CA GLY A 179 -6.74 -17.19 0.29
C GLY A 179 -5.40 -17.64 0.88
N GLY A 180 -4.74 -16.74 1.62
CA GLY A 180 -3.49 -17.03 2.33
C GLY A 180 -3.61 -18.14 3.38
N LEU A 181 -4.68 -18.13 4.20
CA LEU A 181 -4.90 -19.16 5.22
C LEU A 181 -5.19 -20.53 4.60
N LEU A 182 -5.97 -20.58 3.52
CA LEU A 182 -6.26 -21.82 2.81
C LEU A 182 -4.99 -22.40 2.15
N LEU A 183 -4.02 -21.58 1.75
CA LEU A 183 -2.72 -22.03 1.23
C LEU A 183 -1.85 -22.71 2.29
N LEU A 184 -1.95 -22.32 3.57
CA LEU A 184 -1.18 -22.94 4.66
C LEU A 184 -1.63 -24.37 4.98
N ILE A 185 -2.90 -24.67 4.76
CA ILE A 185 -3.48 -25.99 5.03
C ILE A 185 -3.37 -26.84 3.75
N PRO A 186 -2.56 -27.92 3.72
CA PRO A 186 -2.29 -28.66 2.48
C PRO A 186 -3.54 -29.17 1.76
N ARG A 187 -4.60 -29.51 2.51
CA ARG A 187 -5.88 -30.00 1.97
C ARG A 187 -6.68 -28.93 1.23
N THR A 188 -6.53 -27.66 1.60
CA THR A 188 -7.26 -26.54 1.01
C THR A 188 -6.39 -25.70 0.06
N ALA A 189 -5.12 -26.06 -0.11
CA ALA A 189 -4.17 -25.26 -0.87
C ALA A 189 -4.59 -25.00 -2.34
N VAL A 190 -5.30 -25.93 -2.97
CA VAL A 190 -5.84 -25.71 -4.33
C VAL A 190 -6.94 -24.65 -4.32
N ALA A 191 -7.85 -24.69 -3.35
CA ALA A 191 -8.89 -23.67 -3.18
C ALA A 191 -8.27 -22.30 -2.84
N GLY A 192 -7.27 -22.28 -1.95
CA GLY A 192 -6.50 -21.08 -1.63
C GLY A 192 -5.83 -20.49 -2.87
N ALA A 193 -5.16 -21.31 -3.68
CA ALA A 193 -4.49 -20.86 -4.90
C ALA A 193 -5.47 -20.32 -5.96
N LEU A 194 -6.68 -20.91 -6.08
CA LEU A 194 -7.75 -20.37 -6.93
C LEU A 194 -8.23 -19.01 -6.44
N LEU A 195 -8.49 -18.87 -5.13
CA LEU A 195 -8.92 -17.60 -4.55
C LEU A 195 -7.85 -16.52 -4.73
N CYS A 196 -6.58 -16.83 -4.41
CA CYS A 196 -5.45 -15.93 -4.65
C CYS A 196 -5.26 -15.58 -6.13
N LEU A 197 -5.59 -16.47 -7.07
CA LEU A 197 -5.53 -16.16 -8.49
C LEU A 197 -6.58 -15.10 -8.87
N VAL A 198 -7.83 -15.30 -8.46
CA VAL A 198 -8.93 -14.36 -8.76
C VAL A 198 -8.65 -13.00 -8.13
N ASP A 199 -8.25 -13.01 -6.86
CA ASP A 199 -7.93 -11.82 -6.09
C ASP A 199 -6.75 -11.03 -6.71
N MET A 200 -5.62 -11.69 -6.97
CA MET A 200 -4.47 -11.03 -7.61
C MET A 200 -4.73 -10.61 -9.05
N ALA A 201 -5.62 -11.29 -9.78
CA ALA A 201 -6.05 -10.84 -11.10
C ALA A 201 -6.84 -9.53 -10.99
N GLN A 202 -7.76 -9.42 -10.04
CA GLN A 202 -8.49 -8.16 -9.80
C GLN A 202 -7.53 -7.04 -9.40
N VAL A 203 -6.64 -7.28 -8.42
CA VAL A 203 -5.64 -6.29 -7.98
C VAL A 203 -4.73 -5.88 -9.14
N PHE A 204 -4.26 -6.83 -9.96
CA PHE A 204 -3.41 -6.51 -11.11
C PHE A 204 -4.15 -5.67 -12.16
N VAL A 205 -5.41 -5.99 -12.46
CA VAL A 205 -6.23 -5.18 -13.38
C VAL A 205 -6.40 -3.77 -12.84
N LEU A 206 -6.79 -3.61 -11.57
CA LEU A 206 -6.91 -2.30 -10.92
C LEU A 206 -5.59 -1.51 -11.00
N ASN A 207 -4.46 -2.17 -10.74
CA ASN A 207 -3.16 -1.52 -10.82
C ASN A 207 -2.80 -1.04 -12.22
N MET A 208 -3.20 -1.79 -13.25
CA MET A 208 -2.95 -1.44 -14.66
C MET A 208 -3.91 -0.35 -15.14
N THR A 209 -5.16 -0.31 -14.67
CA THR A 209 -6.18 0.64 -15.16
C THR A 209 -6.23 1.94 -14.38
N PHE A 210 -5.85 1.94 -13.11
CA PHE A 210 -5.80 3.13 -12.24
C PHE A 210 -4.37 3.59 -11.92
N ASP A 211 -3.38 3.06 -12.65
CA ASP A 211 -1.97 3.36 -12.53
C ASP A 211 -1.39 3.27 -11.11
N VAL A 212 -1.87 2.28 -10.34
CA VAL A 212 -1.35 2.01 -9.00
C VAL A 212 0.06 1.42 -9.09
N PRO A 213 1.08 1.95 -8.39
CA PRO A 213 2.47 1.58 -8.59
C PRO A 213 2.89 0.26 -7.86
N VAL A 214 2.09 -0.79 -8.04
CA VAL A 214 2.31 -2.15 -7.47
C VAL A 214 2.07 -3.25 -8.53
N LYS A 215 2.18 -2.92 -9.83
CA LYS A 215 1.92 -3.81 -10.98
C LYS A 215 2.88 -5.00 -11.02
N ILE A 216 4.17 -4.76 -10.75
CA ILE A 216 5.19 -5.82 -10.75
C ILE A 216 4.82 -6.89 -9.71
N LEU A 217 4.58 -6.47 -8.46
CA LEU A 217 4.32 -7.42 -7.39
C LEU A 217 3.00 -8.17 -7.59
N SER A 218 1.89 -7.47 -7.89
CA SER A 218 0.60 -8.14 -8.07
C SER A 218 0.59 -9.07 -9.28
N GLY A 219 1.22 -8.68 -10.40
CA GLY A 219 1.37 -9.55 -11.56
C GLY A 219 2.19 -10.82 -11.27
N HIS A 220 3.24 -10.72 -10.44
CA HIS A 220 4.03 -11.87 -10.02
C HIS A 220 3.28 -12.77 -9.03
N LEU A 221 2.48 -12.21 -8.12
CA LEU A 221 1.61 -13.00 -7.23
C LEU A 221 0.54 -13.74 -8.02
N MET A 222 -0.06 -13.11 -9.03
CA MET A 222 -0.96 -13.77 -9.97
C MET A 222 -0.26 -14.93 -10.72
N ALA A 223 0.95 -14.69 -11.25
CA ALA A 223 1.74 -15.71 -11.93
C ALA A 223 2.17 -16.87 -11.00
N MET A 224 2.49 -16.56 -9.74
CA MET A 224 2.80 -17.57 -8.72
C MET A 224 1.57 -18.39 -8.35
N SER A 225 0.38 -17.80 -8.27
CA SER A 225 -0.88 -18.54 -8.08
C SER A 225 -1.15 -19.50 -9.25
N LEU A 226 -0.93 -19.06 -10.50
CA LEU A 226 -0.99 -19.95 -11.68
C LEU A 226 0.03 -21.09 -11.58
N LEU A 227 1.26 -20.79 -11.14
CA LEU A 227 2.32 -21.78 -10.95
C LEU A 227 1.94 -22.83 -9.89
N LEU A 228 1.29 -22.41 -8.80
CA LEU A 228 0.78 -23.31 -7.77
C LEU A 228 -0.36 -24.19 -8.29
N LEU A 229 -1.19 -23.70 -9.21
CA LEU A 229 -2.28 -24.44 -9.83
C LEU A 229 -1.84 -25.33 -11.01
N ALA A 230 -0.68 -25.07 -11.61
CA ALA A 230 -0.21 -25.79 -12.80
C ALA A 230 -0.19 -27.32 -12.67
N PRO A 231 0.24 -27.95 -11.54
CA PRO A 231 0.16 -29.40 -11.37
C PRO A 231 -1.27 -29.95 -11.35
N GLU A 232 -2.24 -29.10 -11.00
CA GLU A 232 -3.66 -29.45 -10.84
C GLU A 232 -4.52 -29.06 -12.04
N ALA A 233 -3.96 -28.33 -13.03
CA ALA A 233 -4.70 -27.76 -14.15
C ALA A 233 -5.59 -28.79 -14.86
N ARG A 234 -5.06 -29.99 -15.17
CA ARG A 234 -5.84 -31.06 -15.82
C ARG A 234 -7.01 -31.53 -14.96
N ARG A 235 -6.82 -31.66 -13.64
CA ARG A 235 -7.88 -32.08 -12.72
C ARG A 235 -8.94 -30.99 -12.63
N LEU A 236 -8.54 -29.73 -12.51
CA LEU A 236 -9.44 -28.58 -12.46
C LEU A 236 -10.26 -28.45 -13.75
N THR A 237 -9.64 -28.54 -14.92
CA THR A 237 -10.36 -28.53 -16.21
C THR A 237 -11.34 -29.69 -16.32
N ASN A 238 -10.91 -30.91 -15.96
CA ASN A 238 -11.80 -32.08 -16.01
C ASN A 238 -13.01 -31.92 -15.08
N ALA A 239 -12.79 -31.49 -13.83
CA ALA A 239 -13.86 -31.37 -12.83
C ALA A 239 -14.80 -30.18 -13.10
N LEU A 240 -14.23 -28.98 -13.35
CA LEU A 240 -15.00 -27.73 -13.39
C LEU A 240 -15.57 -27.41 -14.77
N LEU A 241 -14.85 -27.76 -15.85
CA LEU A 241 -15.25 -27.38 -17.21
C LEU A 241 -15.83 -28.54 -18.00
N LEU A 242 -15.31 -29.76 -17.81
CA LEU A 242 -15.71 -30.93 -18.59
C LEU A 242 -16.68 -31.86 -17.86
N GLY A 243 -16.97 -31.61 -16.58
CA GLY A 243 -17.87 -32.45 -15.75
C GLY A 243 -17.40 -33.91 -15.59
N ARG A 244 -16.09 -34.16 -15.72
CA ARG A 244 -15.50 -35.51 -15.67
C ARG A 244 -15.01 -35.86 -14.26
N ALA A 245 -15.14 -37.13 -13.89
CA ALA A 245 -14.50 -37.67 -12.70
C ALA A 245 -12.98 -37.44 -12.74
N THR A 246 -12.38 -37.09 -11.60
CA THR A 246 -10.95 -36.83 -11.49
C THR A 246 -10.26 -37.85 -10.58
N ALA A 247 -9.07 -38.30 -10.99
CA ALA A 247 -8.22 -39.13 -10.15
C ALA A 247 -7.69 -38.34 -8.94
N ALA A 248 -7.06 -39.05 -8.00
CA ALA A 248 -6.39 -38.42 -6.86
C ALA A 248 -5.34 -37.39 -7.32
N SER A 249 -5.12 -36.36 -6.50
CA SER A 249 -4.10 -35.34 -6.74
C SER A 249 -2.72 -36.00 -6.90
N THR A 250 -1.97 -35.55 -7.89
CA THR A 250 -0.57 -35.95 -8.11
C THR A 250 0.41 -34.83 -7.75
N TYR A 251 -0.04 -33.85 -6.94
CA TYR A 251 0.75 -32.70 -6.55
C TYR A 251 2.14 -33.09 -6.03
N PRO A 252 3.22 -32.43 -6.46
CA PRO A 252 4.56 -32.72 -5.95
C PRO A 252 4.66 -32.38 -4.46
N GLU A 253 4.96 -33.36 -3.62
CA GLU A 253 5.18 -33.14 -2.19
C GLU A 253 6.66 -33.31 -1.82
N PRO A 254 7.24 -32.40 -1.01
CA PRO A 254 8.63 -32.52 -0.55
C PRO A 254 8.81 -33.60 0.53
N PHE A 255 7.74 -33.96 1.24
CA PHE A 255 7.77 -34.84 2.41
C PHE A 255 7.36 -36.28 2.04
N ARG A 256 8.17 -37.26 2.48
CA ARG A 256 7.98 -38.68 2.13
C ARG A 256 7.22 -39.49 3.17
N THR A 257 7.29 -39.11 4.45
CA THR A 257 6.68 -39.88 5.56
C THR A 257 5.47 -39.17 6.14
N THR A 258 4.50 -39.93 6.65
CA THR A 258 3.32 -39.37 7.33
C THR A 258 3.69 -38.48 8.51
N ARG A 259 4.74 -38.83 9.28
CA ARG A 259 5.26 -38.00 10.38
C ARG A 259 5.78 -36.66 9.86
N SER A 260 6.61 -36.67 8.82
CA SER A 260 7.16 -35.42 8.24
C SER A 260 6.06 -34.51 7.68
N ARG A 261 5.02 -35.07 7.05
CA ARG A 261 3.87 -34.30 6.56
C ARG A 261 3.07 -33.66 7.70
N ARG A 262 2.84 -34.40 8.79
CA ARG A 262 2.14 -33.87 9.98
C ARG A 262 2.94 -32.76 10.66
N ILE A 263 4.25 -32.94 10.83
CA ILE A 263 5.14 -31.91 11.40
C ILE A 263 5.13 -30.67 10.51
N ALA A 264 5.30 -30.83 9.18
CA ALA A 264 5.30 -29.70 8.26
C ALA A 264 3.96 -28.95 8.23
N ALA A 265 2.83 -29.65 8.36
CA ALA A 265 1.52 -29.03 8.51
C ALA A 265 1.41 -28.26 9.82
N ALA A 266 1.86 -28.84 10.95
CA ALA A 266 1.86 -28.17 12.24
C ALA A 266 2.74 -26.90 12.23
N VAL A 267 3.92 -26.96 11.62
CA VAL A 267 4.83 -25.80 11.46
C VAL A 267 4.16 -24.70 10.62
N GLN A 268 3.47 -25.05 9.53
CA GLN A 268 2.76 -24.09 8.70
C GLN A 268 1.58 -23.43 9.44
N VAL A 269 0.83 -24.20 10.23
CA VAL A 269 -0.23 -23.65 11.07
C VAL A 269 0.35 -22.72 12.13
N ALA A 270 1.42 -23.12 12.81
CA ALA A 270 2.11 -22.28 13.80
C ALA A 270 2.64 -20.98 13.16
N LEU A 271 3.20 -21.07 11.96
CA LEU A 271 3.63 -19.91 11.18
C LEU A 271 2.46 -18.99 10.83
N GLY A 272 1.32 -19.55 10.41
CA GLY A 272 0.09 -18.79 10.16
C GLY A 272 -0.39 -18.03 11.39
N VAL A 273 -0.47 -18.71 12.54
CA VAL A 273 -0.86 -18.09 13.82
C VAL A 273 0.13 -16.97 14.19
N TRP A 274 1.44 -17.23 14.08
CA TRP A 274 2.46 -16.22 14.32
C TRP A 274 2.28 -14.97 13.44
N LEU A 275 2.11 -15.17 12.12
CA LEU A 275 1.90 -14.07 11.18
C LEU A 275 0.62 -13.29 11.51
N LEU A 276 -0.49 -13.98 11.79
CA LEU A 276 -1.74 -13.33 12.17
C LEU A 276 -1.57 -12.45 13.41
N VAL A 277 -0.95 -12.97 14.47
CA VAL A 277 -0.74 -12.20 15.70
C VAL A 277 0.10 -10.95 15.43
N VAL A 278 1.21 -11.10 14.71
CA VAL A 278 2.12 -9.98 14.47
C VAL A 278 1.50 -8.94 13.53
N LEU A 279 0.85 -9.39 12.45
CA LEU A 279 0.21 -8.49 11.48
C LEU A 279 -0.99 -7.77 12.10
N THR A 280 -1.78 -8.44 12.95
CA THR A 280 -2.85 -7.78 13.70
C THR A 280 -2.30 -6.72 14.63
N HIS A 281 -1.26 -7.03 15.42
CA HIS A 281 -0.61 -6.04 16.29
C HIS A 281 -0.11 -4.84 15.49
N ALA A 282 0.59 -5.08 14.37
CA ALA A 282 1.09 -4.02 13.50
C ALA A 282 -0.05 -3.19 12.89
N GLY A 283 -1.10 -3.84 12.39
CA GLY A 283 -2.27 -3.18 11.80
C GLY A 283 -3.03 -2.31 12.80
N VAL A 284 -3.29 -2.81 14.01
CA VAL A 284 -3.93 -2.03 15.09
C VAL A 284 -3.05 -0.84 15.48
N THR A 285 -1.75 -1.04 15.59
CA THR A 285 -0.81 0.07 15.87
C THR A 285 -0.88 1.15 14.79
N VAL A 286 -0.90 0.76 13.51
CA VAL A 286 -1.02 1.71 12.38
C VAL A 286 -2.39 2.41 12.41
N TRP A 287 -3.46 1.67 12.68
CA TRP A 287 -4.82 2.20 12.78
C TRP A 287 -4.94 3.29 13.86
N GLU A 288 -4.38 3.05 15.04
CA GLU A 288 -4.42 3.99 16.17
C GLU A 288 -3.46 5.18 16.00
N GLN A 289 -2.35 5.01 15.27
CA GLN A 289 -1.36 6.08 15.11
C GLN A 289 -1.58 6.94 13.86
N ARG A 290 -2.11 6.35 12.79
CA ARG A 290 -2.16 6.95 11.45
C ARG A 290 -3.48 6.74 10.70
N GLY A 291 -4.20 5.65 10.99
CA GLY A 291 -5.50 5.35 10.37
C GLY A 291 -6.64 6.19 10.93
N ASP A 292 -7.88 5.76 10.70
CA ASP A 292 -9.08 6.50 11.13
C ASP A 292 -9.34 6.37 12.64
N GLY A 293 -8.69 5.41 13.31
CA GLY A 293 -8.68 5.29 14.76
C GLY A 293 -7.79 6.30 15.48
N ARG A 294 -7.04 7.13 14.73
CA ARG A 294 -6.13 8.12 15.32
C ARG A 294 -6.86 9.19 16.13
N PRO A 295 -6.24 9.74 17.20
CA PRO A 295 -6.75 10.92 17.86
C PRO A 295 -6.88 12.10 16.88
N LYS A 296 -8.03 12.77 16.91
CA LYS A 296 -8.26 13.98 16.11
C LYS A 296 -7.41 15.13 16.66
N PRO A 297 -6.73 15.93 15.82
CA PRO A 297 -5.96 17.08 16.28
C PRO A 297 -6.84 18.15 16.96
N PRO A 298 -6.25 19.02 17.79
CA PRO A 298 -6.90 20.27 18.16
C PRO A 298 -7.38 21.03 16.92
N LEU A 299 -8.54 21.69 17.03
CA LEU A 299 -9.19 22.39 15.92
C LEU A 299 -9.61 21.49 14.73
N TYR A 300 -9.69 20.17 14.90
CA TYR A 300 -10.10 19.24 13.84
C TYR A 300 -11.37 19.68 13.10
N GLY A 301 -11.27 19.79 11.77
CA GLY A 301 -12.38 20.18 10.91
C GLY A 301 -11.94 20.98 9.69
N ILE A 302 -12.93 21.28 8.85
CA ILE A 302 -12.82 22.20 7.72
C ILE A 302 -13.30 23.57 8.21
N TRP A 303 -12.49 24.61 8.02
CA TRP A 303 -12.79 25.96 8.44
C TRP A 303 -12.79 26.91 7.24
N ASN A 304 -13.97 27.43 6.89
CA ASN A 304 -14.13 28.48 5.88
C ASN A 304 -13.72 29.83 6.47
N VAL A 305 -12.90 30.57 5.74
CA VAL A 305 -12.55 31.94 6.11
C VAL A 305 -13.70 32.86 5.72
N SER A 306 -14.40 33.42 6.71
CA SER A 306 -15.50 34.37 6.47
C SER A 306 -15.00 35.80 6.34
N GLU A 307 -14.10 36.22 7.23
CA GLU A 307 -13.52 37.55 7.25
C GLU A 307 -12.00 37.44 7.33
N PHE A 308 -11.31 38.38 6.67
CA PHE A 308 -9.86 38.42 6.65
C PHE A 308 -9.44 39.87 6.55
N THR A 309 -8.70 40.32 7.55
CA THR A 309 -8.15 41.66 7.61
C THR A 309 -6.63 41.52 7.61
N ARG A 310 -5.94 42.32 6.80
CA ARG A 310 -4.48 42.42 6.78
C ARG A 310 -4.08 43.87 6.87
N ASP A 311 -3.12 44.19 7.72
CA ASP A 311 -2.64 45.57 7.92
C ASP A 311 -3.80 46.54 8.25
N GLY A 312 -4.80 46.06 9.00
CA GLY A 312 -6.01 46.81 9.34
C GLY A 312 -7.04 46.98 8.21
N GLN A 313 -6.78 46.46 7.01
CA GLN A 313 -7.67 46.57 5.85
C GLN A 313 -8.35 45.22 5.53
N PRO A 314 -9.67 45.22 5.22
CA PRO A 314 -10.35 44.00 4.81
C PRO A 314 -9.83 43.52 3.44
N VAL A 315 -9.47 42.24 3.34
CA VAL A 315 -9.04 41.59 2.11
C VAL A 315 -10.23 40.79 1.56
N PRO A 316 -10.91 41.23 0.48
CA PRO A 316 -12.06 40.52 -0.08
C PRO A 316 -11.68 39.15 -0.67
N PRO A 317 -12.62 38.20 -0.80
CA PRO A 317 -12.33 36.83 -1.26
C PRO A 317 -12.25 36.77 -2.80
N LEU A 318 -11.29 37.48 -3.39
CA LEU A 318 -11.07 37.49 -4.83
C LEU A 318 -10.30 36.25 -5.27
N LEU A 319 -10.76 35.57 -6.34
CA LEU A 319 -10.11 34.36 -6.86
C LEU A 319 -8.68 34.59 -7.37
N THR A 320 -8.34 35.84 -7.67
CA THR A 320 -7.00 36.25 -8.12
C THR A 320 -6.04 36.56 -6.97
N ASP A 321 -6.51 36.59 -5.72
CA ASP A 321 -5.69 36.94 -4.56
C ASP A 321 -4.83 35.75 -4.10
N GLN A 322 -3.51 35.92 -4.12
CA GLN A 322 -2.55 34.89 -3.71
C GLN A 322 -2.14 34.97 -2.23
N THR A 323 -2.65 35.98 -1.52
CA THR A 323 -2.24 36.35 -0.16
C THR A 323 -3.28 36.06 0.90
N ARG A 324 -4.50 35.67 0.48
CA ARG A 324 -5.57 35.14 1.29
C ARG A 324 -5.81 33.66 0.95
N TRP A 325 -6.29 32.91 1.94
CA TRP A 325 -6.81 31.56 1.80
C TRP A 325 -8.34 31.53 1.90
N ARG A 326 -8.95 30.55 1.23
CA ARG A 326 -10.40 30.28 1.27
C ARG A 326 -10.77 29.43 2.49
N ARG A 327 -9.95 28.41 2.78
CA ARG A 327 -10.18 27.44 3.86
C ARG A 327 -8.87 27.00 4.50
N ILE A 328 -8.95 26.63 5.78
CA ILE A 328 -7.93 25.84 6.47
C ILE A 328 -8.56 24.55 6.98
N VAL A 329 -7.86 23.44 6.81
CA VAL A 329 -8.33 22.10 7.18
C VAL A 329 -7.34 21.48 8.16
N PHE A 330 -7.83 21.09 9.34
CA PHE A 330 -7.09 20.31 10.33
C PHE A 330 -7.65 18.90 10.35
N ASP A 331 -6.91 17.94 9.83
CA ASP A 331 -7.35 16.54 9.71
C ASP A 331 -6.33 15.57 10.33
N VAL A 332 -5.04 15.78 10.05
CA VAL A 332 -3.95 14.95 10.55
C VAL A 332 -3.15 15.73 11.60
N PRO A 333 -2.80 15.13 12.76
CA PRO A 333 -1.95 15.77 13.75
C PRO A 333 -0.62 16.27 13.17
N GLY A 334 -0.26 17.50 13.53
CA GLY A 334 0.98 18.14 13.07
C GLY A 334 0.88 18.79 11.68
N PHE A 335 -0.26 18.70 10.99
CA PHE A 335 -0.42 19.27 9.65
C PHE A 335 -1.76 20.01 9.47
N ALA A 336 -1.70 21.09 8.68
CA ALA A 336 -2.86 21.78 8.15
C ALA A 336 -2.79 21.83 6.62
N GLN A 337 -3.95 21.79 5.98
CA GLN A 337 -4.08 22.01 4.54
C GLN A 337 -4.79 23.33 4.27
N LEU A 338 -4.19 24.15 3.42
CA LEU A 338 -4.60 25.51 3.13
C LEU A 338 -5.15 25.53 1.71
N GLN A 339 -6.47 25.73 1.58
CA GLN A 339 -7.05 25.94 0.27
C GLN A 339 -6.97 27.42 -0.09
N ARG A 340 -6.26 27.72 -1.18
CA ARG A 340 -6.09 29.07 -1.70
C ARG A 340 -7.35 29.55 -2.43
N MET A 341 -7.34 30.80 -2.88
CA MET A 341 -8.46 31.38 -3.61
C MET A 341 -8.65 30.81 -5.02
N ASP A 342 -7.61 30.20 -5.60
CA ASP A 342 -7.63 29.48 -6.89
C ASP A 342 -7.95 27.98 -6.72
N ASP A 343 -8.50 27.58 -5.56
CA ASP A 343 -8.84 26.22 -5.15
C ASP A 343 -7.66 25.24 -5.00
N THR A 344 -6.43 25.67 -5.26
CA THR A 344 -5.24 24.84 -5.02
C THR A 344 -4.97 24.65 -3.53
N PHE A 345 -4.44 23.47 -3.17
CA PHE A 345 -4.06 23.13 -1.80
C PHE A 345 -2.56 23.31 -1.57
N ALA A 346 -2.23 23.92 -0.43
CA ALA A 346 -0.88 23.96 0.12
C ALA A 346 -0.84 23.26 1.48
N PHE A 347 0.17 22.41 1.69
CA PHE A 347 0.43 21.81 3.00
C PHE A 347 1.23 22.77 3.88
N ALA A 348 0.92 22.79 5.17
CA ALA A 348 1.72 23.43 6.21
C ALA A 348 1.88 22.48 7.39
N GLU A 349 3.06 22.49 8.01
CA GLU A 349 3.19 21.93 9.36
C GLU A 349 2.42 22.83 10.32
N SER A 350 1.64 22.24 11.22
CA SER A 350 0.80 22.95 12.18
C SER A 350 1.10 22.51 13.60
N THR A 351 1.51 23.47 14.44
CA THR A 351 1.63 23.26 15.89
C THR A 351 0.51 24.03 16.57
N VAL A 352 -0.37 23.32 17.27
CA VAL A 352 -1.46 23.90 18.06
C VAL A 352 -1.18 23.65 19.54
N ASP A 353 -0.92 24.72 20.28
CA ASP A 353 -0.83 24.71 21.74
C ASP A 353 -2.16 25.22 22.30
N THR A 354 -2.96 24.30 22.83
CA THR A 354 -4.26 24.64 23.41
C THR A 354 -4.15 25.35 24.76
N GLY A 355 -3.05 25.19 25.50
CA GLY A 355 -2.84 25.87 26.78
C GLY A 355 -2.40 27.32 26.59
N ALA A 356 -1.52 27.56 25.61
CA ALA A 356 -1.08 28.90 25.24
C ALA A 356 -1.99 29.60 24.21
N HIS A 357 -3.08 28.93 23.77
CA HIS A 357 -3.95 29.41 22.69
C HIS A 357 -3.19 29.85 21.44
N ARG A 358 -2.15 29.09 21.06
CA ARG A 358 -1.22 29.47 20.00
C ARG A 358 -1.27 28.47 18.85
N LEU A 359 -1.36 28.99 17.63
CA LEU A 359 -1.25 28.24 16.38
C LEU A 359 -0.04 28.75 15.60
N VAL A 360 0.87 27.85 15.25
CA VAL A 360 2.03 28.15 14.40
C VAL A 360 1.92 27.31 13.13
N LEU A 361 2.05 27.98 11.97
CA LEU A 361 2.11 27.34 10.67
C LEU A 361 3.48 27.53 10.06
N SER A 362 4.10 26.44 9.64
CA SER A 362 5.42 26.45 9.03
C SER A 362 5.39 25.80 7.64
N PRO A 363 6.29 26.21 6.72
CA PRO A 363 6.44 25.54 5.44
C PRO A 363 6.72 24.04 5.65
N PRO A 364 6.20 23.16 4.78
CA PRO A 364 6.45 21.74 4.88
C PRO A 364 7.94 21.45 4.61
N PRO A 365 8.51 20.40 5.22
CA PRO A 365 9.90 20.03 5.00
C PRO A 365 10.13 19.65 3.53
N PRO A 366 11.34 19.89 2.98
CA PRO A 366 11.65 19.53 1.60
C PRO A 366 11.40 18.04 1.34
N LYS A 367 10.81 17.70 0.18
CA LYS A 367 10.60 16.30 -0.23
C LYS A 367 11.93 15.53 -0.18
N GLY A 368 11.97 14.45 0.60
CA GLY A 368 13.16 13.59 0.76
C GLY A 368 14.04 13.91 1.97
N ALA A 369 13.72 14.94 2.75
CA ALA A 369 14.34 15.11 4.07
C ALA A 369 13.88 13.97 5.00
N ALA A 370 14.81 13.15 5.48
CA ALA A 370 14.53 12.27 6.61
C ALA A 370 14.03 13.13 7.77
N GLN A 371 12.96 12.71 8.45
CA GLN A 371 12.57 13.32 9.73
C GLN A 371 13.83 13.43 10.60
N PRO A 372 14.28 14.64 10.95
CA PRO A 372 15.49 14.77 11.73
C PRO A 372 15.23 14.12 13.09
N ARG A 373 16.00 13.08 13.42
CA ARG A 373 16.18 12.63 14.81
C ARG A 373 17.02 13.70 15.51
N GLY A 374 16.36 14.74 16.01
CA GLY A 374 16.98 15.85 16.72
C GLY A 374 16.43 17.20 16.29
N ALA A 375 16.57 18.20 17.18
CA ALA A 375 16.15 19.58 16.97
C ALA A 375 16.96 20.25 15.85
N ALA A 376 16.58 20.03 14.59
CA ALA A 376 17.00 20.88 13.50
C ALA A 376 16.32 22.26 13.66
N ALA A 377 17.03 23.33 13.28
CA ALA A 377 16.50 24.69 13.30
C ALA A 377 15.16 24.72 12.55
N GLN A 378 14.08 25.02 13.26
CA GLN A 378 12.75 25.12 12.67
C GLN A 378 12.78 26.21 11.60
N PRO A 379 12.29 25.96 10.38
CA PRO A 379 12.15 27.02 9.38
C PRO A 379 11.33 28.16 9.97
N ASN A 380 11.65 29.40 9.58
CA ASN A 380 10.89 30.56 10.05
C ASN A 380 9.39 30.31 9.81
N PRO A 381 8.54 30.51 10.82
CA PRO A 381 7.12 30.23 10.70
C PRO A 381 6.52 31.14 9.63
N MET A 382 5.68 30.55 8.78
CA MET A 382 4.91 31.29 7.78
C MET A 382 3.78 32.08 8.45
N ALA A 383 3.24 31.56 9.56
CA ALA A 383 2.24 32.25 10.34
C ALA A 383 2.36 31.93 11.84
N THR A 384 2.08 32.92 12.69
CA THR A 384 1.91 32.74 14.14
C THR A 384 0.65 33.46 14.57
N PHE A 385 -0.30 32.72 15.14
CA PHE A 385 -1.58 33.22 15.61
C PHE A 385 -1.78 32.91 17.08
N THR A 386 -2.41 33.85 17.78
CA THR A 386 -3.25 33.55 18.94
C THR A 386 -4.63 33.18 18.42
N PHE A 387 -5.23 32.11 18.92
CA PHE A 387 -6.55 31.67 18.50
C PHE A 387 -7.57 31.70 19.63
N GLN A 388 -8.82 32.03 19.29
CA GLN A 388 -9.97 31.91 20.18
C GLN A 388 -11.07 31.10 19.48
N GLN A 389 -11.73 30.22 20.24
CA GLN A 389 -12.85 29.43 19.73
C GLN A 389 -14.12 29.79 20.52
N PRO A 390 -14.77 30.93 20.20
CA PRO A 390 -15.91 31.42 20.98
C PRO A 390 -17.14 30.50 20.89
N ALA A 391 -17.23 29.66 19.86
CA ALA A 391 -18.26 28.64 19.69
C ALA A 391 -17.69 27.42 18.96
N PRO A 392 -18.30 26.22 19.05
CA PRO A 392 -17.81 25.02 18.38
C PRO A 392 -17.64 25.16 16.86
N ASP A 393 -18.40 26.06 16.23
CA ASP A 393 -18.43 26.38 14.80
C ASP A 393 -17.70 27.68 14.44
N ARG A 394 -17.06 28.37 15.39
CA ARG A 394 -16.38 29.66 15.16
C ARG A 394 -14.96 29.64 15.70
N LEU A 395 -14.01 30.08 14.86
CA LEU A 395 -12.61 30.20 15.22
C LEU A 395 -12.13 31.58 14.78
N GLU A 396 -11.41 32.27 15.66
CA GLU A 396 -10.80 33.57 15.40
C GLU A 396 -9.29 33.42 15.54
N LEU A 397 -8.54 33.90 14.55
CA LEU A 397 -7.09 33.92 14.54
C LEU A 397 -6.62 35.37 14.49
N ASN A 398 -5.72 35.76 15.38
CA ASN A 398 -5.09 37.08 15.40
C ASN A 398 -3.59 36.90 15.54
N GLY A 399 -2.81 37.51 14.65
CA GLY A 399 -1.36 37.44 14.70
C GLY A 399 -0.72 37.85 13.39
N GLU A 400 0.34 37.17 13.00
CA GLU A 400 1.10 37.50 11.79
C GLU A 400 1.06 36.37 10.77
N LEU A 401 0.89 36.73 9.50
CA LEU A 401 0.99 35.84 8.33
C LEU A 401 1.95 36.47 7.32
N ASN A 402 3.05 35.78 7.01
CA ASN A 402 4.10 36.25 6.11
C ASN A 402 4.63 37.65 6.48
N GLY A 403 4.75 37.95 7.78
CA GLY A 403 5.23 39.24 8.30
C GLY A 403 4.19 40.36 8.29
N HIS A 404 2.94 40.08 7.91
CA HIS A 404 1.84 41.05 7.98
C HIS A 404 0.89 40.73 9.14
N PRO A 405 0.51 41.70 9.98
CA PRO A 405 -0.56 41.52 10.95
C PRO A 405 -1.88 41.19 10.25
N VAL A 406 -2.53 40.10 10.68
CA VAL A 406 -3.82 39.65 10.17
C VAL A 406 -4.78 39.25 11.28
N THR A 407 -6.06 39.48 11.03
CA THR A 407 -7.18 38.94 11.80
C THR A 407 -8.06 38.12 10.88
N VAL A 408 -8.33 36.87 11.23
CA VAL A 408 -9.08 35.92 10.41
C VAL A 408 -10.22 35.34 11.21
N SER A 409 -11.45 35.55 10.75
CA SER A 409 -12.65 34.93 11.30
C SER A 409 -13.01 33.71 10.46
N LEU A 410 -13.20 32.56 11.09
CA LEU A 410 -13.49 31.29 10.43
C LEU A 410 -14.75 30.64 10.95
N ARG A 411 -15.45 29.96 10.05
CA ARG A 411 -16.63 29.15 10.34
C ARG A 411 -16.40 27.69 9.98
N ARG A 412 -16.76 26.80 10.88
CA ARG A 412 -16.64 25.36 10.66
C ARG A 412 -17.65 24.89 9.63
N VAL A 413 -17.21 24.05 8.71
CA VAL A 413 -18.07 23.30 7.80
C VAL A 413 -18.35 21.95 8.44
N ASP A 414 -19.62 21.56 8.47
CA ASP A 414 -20.03 20.23 8.91
C ASP A 414 -19.62 19.19 7.84
N PRO A 415 -18.70 18.25 8.14
CA PRO A 415 -18.34 17.19 7.21
C PRO A 415 -19.51 16.27 6.82
N ASP A 416 -20.56 16.19 7.64
CA ASP A 416 -21.75 15.38 7.32
C ASP A 416 -22.72 16.13 6.38
N SER A 417 -22.42 17.38 6.01
CA SER A 417 -23.13 18.07 4.92
C SER A 417 -22.75 17.55 3.53
N PHE A 418 -21.62 16.84 3.40
CA PHE A 418 -21.20 16.26 2.11
C PHE A 418 -22.00 14.97 1.82
N PRO A 419 -22.60 14.83 0.62
CA PRO A 419 -23.36 13.63 0.23
C PRO A 419 -22.58 12.33 0.43
N LEU A 420 -21.26 12.34 0.24
CA LEU A 420 -20.39 11.18 0.45
C LEU A 420 -20.47 10.62 1.89
N ARG A 421 -20.70 11.49 2.89
CA ARG A 421 -20.80 11.10 4.30
C ARG A 421 -22.23 10.95 4.80
N SER A 422 -23.15 11.77 4.31
CA SER A 422 -24.56 11.70 4.74
C SER A 422 -25.36 10.60 4.05
N THR A 423 -24.92 10.15 2.86
CA THR A 423 -25.65 9.11 2.11
C THR A 423 -25.31 7.73 2.65
N GLY A 424 -26.17 7.20 3.52
CA GLY A 424 -26.07 5.82 4.03
C GLY A 424 -26.64 4.75 3.09
N PHE A 425 -26.53 3.50 3.52
CA PHE A 425 -27.17 2.36 2.86
C PHE A 425 -28.70 2.39 3.05
N HIS A 426 -29.43 2.14 1.96
CA HIS A 426 -30.89 2.04 1.95
C HIS A 426 -31.30 0.85 1.08
N TRP A 427 -32.17 -0.03 1.62
CA TRP A 427 -32.71 -1.16 0.85
C TRP A 427 -33.65 -0.74 -0.27
N ILE A 428 -34.45 0.32 -0.03
CA ILE A 428 -35.41 0.88 -0.98
C ILE A 428 -34.90 2.26 -1.37
N ARG A 429 -34.72 2.50 -2.67
CA ARG A 429 -34.31 3.79 -3.25
C ARG A 429 -35.06 3.98 -4.56
N ASP A 430 -36.21 4.63 -4.48
CA ASP A 430 -37.12 4.82 -5.63
C ASP A 430 -36.47 5.66 -6.75
N PHE A 431 -35.55 6.55 -6.38
CA PHE A 431 -34.74 7.34 -7.32
C PHE A 431 -33.25 7.19 -6.98
N PRO A 432 -32.40 6.70 -7.91
CA PRO A 432 -30.95 6.67 -7.71
C PRO A 432 -30.40 8.07 -7.45
N ALA A 433 -29.56 8.20 -6.42
CA ALA A 433 -28.87 9.45 -6.10
C ALA A 433 -27.48 9.42 -6.77
N ASN A 434 -27.38 10.00 -7.97
CA ASN A 434 -26.16 10.11 -8.78
C ASN A 434 -25.93 11.56 -9.23
#